data_AF-A0AAF0EPB2-F1
#
_entry.id   AF-A0AAF0EPB2-F1
#
_cell.length_a   1.000
_cell.length_b   1.000
_cell.length_c   1.000
_cell.angle_alpha   90.00
_cell.angle_beta   90.00
_cell.angle_gamma   90.00
#
_symmetry.space_group_name_H-M   'P 1'
#
loop_
_entity.id
_entity.type
_entity.pdbx_description
1 polymer ?
#
loop_
_entity_poly.entity_id
_entity_poly.type
_entity_poly.pdbx_seq_one_letter_code
_entity_poly.pdbx_strand_id
1 'polypeptide(L)'
;MRQKRAKAYKRLLHQYVMHYGFREPWQVLIDNTFADSLVRYKVEDPMKQVGTVLDAKVKPMITQCCMEALYAAERSSNDDDRAHARKVIALAKGWERRMCNHKQALEPGVCLESVIGATNKHRYVLAADDVKVRRARRAAVPGLPILHYSSSVLVLEPMSTLTEDDIQQRRNGASAVSAVEKAILKKEQPKQAPEPPSIRPKRKRAKGPNPLSCA
;
A
#
# COMPACT_ATOMS: atom_id res chain seq x y z
N MET A 1 5.45 -2.42 -21.82
CA MET A 1 5.12 -3.00 -20.49
C MET A 1 5.83 -2.31 -19.33
N ARG A 2 7.15 -2.09 -19.39
CA ARG A 2 7.95 -1.42 -18.32
C ARG A 2 7.48 0.00 -17.96
N GLN A 3 7.23 0.86 -18.95
CA GLN A 3 6.77 2.24 -18.73
C GLN A 3 5.38 2.32 -18.07
N LYS A 4 4.46 1.40 -18.42
CA LYS A 4 3.13 1.30 -17.79
C LYS A 4 3.25 0.97 -16.30
N ARG A 5 4.14 0.03 -15.94
CA ARG A 5 4.43 -0.33 -14.53
C ARG A 5 5.05 0.82 -13.75
N ALA A 6 6.03 1.52 -14.34
CA ALA A 6 6.66 2.69 -13.70
C ALA A 6 5.63 3.79 -13.38
N LYS A 7 4.71 4.10 -14.31
CA LYS A 7 3.62 5.06 -14.09
C LYS A 7 2.68 4.61 -12.96
N ALA A 8 2.35 3.32 -12.90
CA ALA A 8 1.52 2.76 -11.84
C ALA A 8 2.21 2.84 -10.47
N TYR A 9 3.49 2.46 -10.37
CA TYR A 9 4.26 2.55 -9.14
C TYR A 9 4.41 4.00 -8.67
N LYS A 10 4.68 4.95 -9.58
CA LYS A 10 4.76 6.37 -9.24
C LYS A 10 3.46 6.90 -8.63
N ARG A 11 2.31 6.52 -9.20
CA ARG A 11 0.98 6.86 -8.64
C ARG A 11 0.77 6.25 -7.26
N LEU A 12 1.14 4.98 -7.10
CA LEU A 12 1.00 4.25 -5.85
C LEU A 12 1.87 4.86 -4.73
N LEU A 13 3.15 5.12 -5.01
CA LEU A 13 4.09 5.71 -4.07
C LEU A 13 3.68 7.14 -3.69
N HIS A 14 3.16 7.91 -4.64
CA HIS A 14 2.61 9.23 -4.37
C HIS A 14 1.46 9.17 -3.34
N GLN A 15 0.59 8.16 -3.39
CA GLN A 15 -0.46 7.99 -2.38
C GLN A 15 0.13 7.70 -0.99
N TYR A 16 1.17 6.89 -0.89
CA TYR A 16 1.86 6.63 0.37
C TYR A 16 2.52 7.91 0.94
N VAL A 17 3.15 8.73 0.09
CA VAL A 17 3.69 10.03 0.50
C VAL A 17 2.58 10.95 1.02
N MET A 18 1.45 11.04 0.31
CA MET A 18 0.36 11.95 0.66
C MET A 18 -0.39 11.55 1.93
N HIS A 19 -0.69 10.27 2.13
CA HIS A 19 -1.55 9.81 3.23
C HIS A 19 -0.80 9.30 4.46
N TYR A 20 0.43 8.81 4.27
CA TYR A 20 1.25 8.23 5.34
C TYR A 20 2.56 8.99 5.59
N GLY A 21 2.84 10.05 4.83
CA GLY A 21 3.95 10.95 5.09
C GLY A 21 5.34 10.33 4.84
N PHE A 22 5.43 9.39 3.90
CA PHE A 22 6.71 8.83 3.46
C PHE A 22 7.63 9.94 2.93
N ARG A 23 8.91 9.86 3.28
CA ARG A 23 9.94 10.85 2.92
C ARG A 23 11.22 10.13 2.55
N GLU A 24 12.01 10.77 1.71
CA GLU A 24 13.35 10.28 1.40
C GLU A 24 14.32 10.50 2.59
N PRO A 25 15.27 9.59 2.83
CA PRO A 25 15.43 8.29 2.16
C PRO A 25 14.40 7.26 2.65
N TRP A 26 13.85 6.48 1.72
CA TRP A 26 12.89 5.41 2.02
C TRP A 26 13.56 4.29 2.80
N GLN A 27 13.02 3.95 3.97
CA GLN A 27 13.57 2.94 4.84
C GLN A 27 13.04 1.56 4.44
N VAL A 28 13.91 0.72 3.88
CA VAL A 28 13.52 -0.61 3.37
C VAL A 28 13.99 -1.68 4.35
N LEU A 29 13.05 -2.34 5.02
CA LEU A 29 13.31 -3.52 5.84
C LEU A 29 13.43 -4.74 4.94
N ILE A 30 14.62 -5.32 4.88
CA ILE A 30 14.92 -6.50 4.08
C ILE A 30 14.88 -7.73 4.97
N ASP A 31 14.09 -8.72 4.56
CA ASP A 31 14.01 -10.02 5.24
C ASP A 31 15.08 -11.01 4.72
N ASN A 32 15.30 -12.10 5.46
CA ASN A 32 16.23 -13.15 5.11
C ASN A 32 15.91 -13.78 3.74
N THR A 33 14.63 -14.03 3.42
CA THR A 33 14.25 -14.65 2.14
C THR A 33 14.49 -13.72 0.96
N PHE A 34 14.30 -12.41 1.14
CA PHE A 34 14.57 -11.43 0.09
C PHE A 34 16.07 -11.25 -0.13
N ALA A 35 16.85 -11.28 0.95
CA ALA A 35 18.32 -11.28 0.87
C ALA A 35 18.84 -12.51 0.08
N ASP A 36 18.24 -13.68 0.29
CA ASP A 36 18.55 -14.89 -0.46
C ASP A 36 18.23 -14.72 -1.96
N SER A 37 17.06 -14.20 -2.29
CA SER A 37 16.65 -13.92 -3.68
C SER A 37 17.58 -12.95 -4.41
N LEU A 38 18.12 -11.94 -3.73
CA LEU A 38 19.07 -11.00 -4.34
C LEU A 38 20.32 -11.71 -4.88
N VAL A 39 20.85 -12.66 -4.12
CA VAL A 39 22.01 -13.46 -4.54
C VAL A 39 21.60 -14.51 -5.57
N ARG A 40 20.45 -15.18 -5.37
CA ARG A 40 19.92 -16.19 -6.29
C ARG A 40 19.71 -15.63 -7.70
N TYR A 41 19.19 -14.41 -7.81
CA TYR A 41 18.98 -13.73 -9.09
C TYR A 41 20.19 -12.94 -9.57
N LYS A 42 21.33 -13.03 -8.86
CA LYS A 42 22.60 -12.38 -9.21
C LYS A 42 22.44 -10.88 -9.46
N VAL A 43 21.70 -10.19 -8.59
CA VAL A 43 21.47 -8.75 -8.72
C VAL A 43 22.77 -8.01 -8.39
N GLU A 44 23.38 -7.36 -9.38
CA GLU A 44 24.66 -6.64 -9.21
C GLU A 44 24.55 -5.46 -8.23
N ASP A 45 23.49 -4.65 -8.35
CA ASP A 45 23.23 -3.50 -7.48
C ASP A 45 21.79 -3.54 -6.93
N PRO A 46 21.59 -4.23 -5.79
CA PRO A 46 20.29 -4.33 -5.14
C PRO A 46 19.66 -2.98 -4.83
N MET A 47 20.46 -2.02 -4.36
CA MET A 47 19.96 -0.73 -3.89
C MET A 47 19.52 0.16 -5.03
N LYS A 48 20.25 0.14 -6.15
CA LYS A 48 19.84 0.82 -7.37
C LYS A 48 18.59 0.19 -7.97
N GLN A 49 18.45 -1.14 -7.94
CA GLN A 49 17.24 -1.80 -8.44
C GLN A 49 16.00 -1.41 -7.62
N VAL A 50 16.10 -1.45 -6.29
CA VAL A 50 15.01 -1.04 -5.40
C VAL A 50 14.73 0.46 -5.53
N GLY A 51 15.76 1.30 -5.60
CA GLY A 51 15.61 2.74 -5.83
C GLY A 51 14.95 3.09 -7.17
N THR A 52 15.19 2.30 -8.22
CA THR A 52 14.52 2.46 -9.51
C THR A 52 13.02 2.15 -9.44
N VAL A 53 12.63 1.17 -8.62
CA VAL A 53 11.22 0.82 -8.41
C VAL A 53 10.51 1.86 -7.54
N LEU A 54 11.21 2.40 -6.54
CA LEU A 54 10.69 3.41 -5.62
C LEU A 54 10.81 4.86 -6.15
N ASP A 55 11.50 5.09 -7.27
CA ASP A 55 11.80 6.43 -7.84
C ASP A 55 12.40 7.39 -6.79
N ALA A 56 13.21 6.85 -5.85
CA ALA A 56 13.66 7.57 -4.66
C ALA A 56 14.95 6.99 -4.07
N LYS A 57 15.64 7.77 -3.23
CA LYS A 57 16.78 7.30 -2.43
C LYS A 57 16.32 6.28 -1.39
N VAL A 58 17.06 5.18 -1.26
CA VAL A 58 16.72 4.07 -0.36
C VAL A 58 17.78 3.87 0.71
N LYS A 59 17.32 3.51 1.90
CA LYS A 59 18.15 3.14 3.04
C LYS A 59 17.83 1.69 3.43
N PRO A 60 18.65 0.71 3.02
CA PRO A 60 18.42 -0.69 3.38
C PRO A 60 18.67 -0.92 4.86
N MET A 61 17.78 -1.67 5.49
CA MET A 61 17.86 -2.05 6.88
C MET A 61 17.57 -3.53 7.03
N ILE A 62 18.27 -4.20 7.93
CA ILE A 62 17.99 -5.61 8.29
C ILE A 62 17.92 -5.77 9.81
N THR A 63 16.93 -6.53 10.28
CA THR A 63 16.73 -6.75 11.72
C THR A 63 17.70 -7.77 12.31
N GLN A 64 17.98 -7.67 13.62
CA GLN A 64 18.87 -8.62 14.29
C GLN A 64 18.45 -10.08 14.08
N CYS A 65 17.16 -10.36 14.25
CA CYS A 65 16.61 -11.71 14.10
C CYS A 65 16.71 -12.23 12.66
N CYS A 66 16.47 -11.40 11.63
CA CYS A 66 16.60 -11.84 10.23
C CYS A 66 18.03 -12.27 9.89
N MET A 67 19.05 -11.56 10.39
CA MET A 67 20.45 -11.98 10.19
C MET A 67 20.82 -13.21 11.00
N GLU A 68 20.29 -13.38 12.21
CA GLU A 68 20.53 -14.61 12.97
C GLU A 68 19.93 -15.82 12.23
N ALA A 69 18.76 -15.65 11.59
CA ALA A 69 18.18 -16.66 10.73
C ALA A 69 19.08 -16.97 9.50
N LEU A 70 19.75 -15.97 8.92
CA LEU A 70 20.75 -16.20 7.87
C LEU A 70 21.97 -16.98 8.38
N TYR A 71 22.48 -16.67 9.58
CA TYR A 71 23.56 -17.44 10.20
C TYR A 71 23.16 -18.86 10.58
N ALA A 72 21.92 -19.06 11.02
CA ALA A 72 21.38 -20.39 11.27
C ALA A 72 21.28 -21.19 9.96
N ALA A 73 20.80 -20.56 8.88
CA ALA A 73 20.71 -21.18 7.57
C ALA A 73 22.08 -21.63 7.04
N GLU A 74 23.13 -20.80 7.15
CA GLU A 74 24.51 -21.16 6.76
C GLU A 74 25.03 -22.38 7.53
N ARG A 75 24.72 -22.48 8.83
CA ARG A 75 25.15 -23.60 9.67
C ARG A 75 24.44 -24.90 9.29
N SER A 76 23.18 -24.82 8.89
CA SER A 76 22.37 -25.98 8.50
C SER A 76 22.57 -26.44 7.05
N SER A 77 23.23 -25.62 6.21
CA SER A 77 23.33 -25.88 4.77
C SER A 77 24.49 -26.81 4.41
N ASN A 78 24.29 -27.59 3.34
CA ASN A 78 25.33 -28.41 2.68
C ASN A 78 26.47 -27.53 2.15
N ASP A 79 27.61 -28.12 1.79
CA ASP A 79 28.82 -27.35 1.41
C ASP A 79 28.60 -26.38 0.22
N ASP A 80 27.87 -26.80 -0.82
CA ASP A 80 27.56 -25.94 -1.97
C ASP A 80 26.62 -24.77 -1.60
N ASP A 81 25.59 -25.05 -0.82
CA ASP A 81 24.62 -24.06 -0.33
C ASP A 81 25.25 -23.11 0.69
N ARG A 82 26.29 -23.55 1.42
CA ARG A 82 27.03 -22.72 2.37
C ARG A 82 27.76 -21.59 1.67
N ALA A 83 28.33 -21.83 0.48
CA ALA A 83 28.96 -20.79 -0.32
C ALA A 83 27.93 -19.72 -0.77
N HIS A 84 26.70 -20.14 -1.08
CA HIS A 84 25.59 -19.21 -1.36
C HIS A 84 25.21 -18.39 -0.12
N ALA A 85 24.96 -19.05 1.01
CA ALA A 85 24.58 -18.40 2.27
C ALA A 85 25.63 -17.36 2.73
N ARG A 86 26.93 -17.65 2.56
CA ARG A 86 28.02 -16.70 2.86
C ARG A 86 27.94 -15.43 2.03
N LYS A 87 27.59 -15.53 0.74
CA LYS A 87 27.40 -14.37 -0.13
C LYS A 87 26.21 -13.54 0.33
N VAL A 88 25.10 -14.19 0.70
CA VAL A 88 23.91 -13.52 1.24
C VAL A 88 24.26 -12.75 2.52
N ILE A 89 24.97 -13.39 3.45
CA ILE A 89 25.44 -12.78 4.70
C ILE A 89 26.38 -11.60 4.43
N ALA A 90 27.33 -11.75 3.51
CA ALA A 90 28.28 -10.67 3.17
C ALA A 90 27.55 -9.44 2.61
N LEU A 91 26.55 -9.66 1.76
CA LEU A 91 25.69 -8.61 1.22
C LEU A 91 24.88 -7.94 2.34
N ALA A 92 24.28 -8.73 3.22
CA ALA A 92 23.44 -8.24 4.30
C ALA A 92 24.21 -7.49 5.40
N LYS A 93 25.49 -7.81 5.62
CA LYS A 93 26.40 -7.04 6.50
C LYS A 93 26.65 -5.61 6.02
N GLY A 94 26.45 -5.33 4.73
CA GLY A 94 26.59 -3.98 4.16
C GLY A 94 25.41 -3.05 4.46
N TRP A 95 24.32 -3.56 5.03
CA TRP A 95 23.12 -2.77 5.31
C TRP A 95 23.06 -2.26 6.75
N GLU A 96 22.23 -1.25 6.99
CA GLU A 96 22.05 -0.73 8.34
C GLU A 96 21.34 -1.74 9.25
N ARG A 97 21.83 -1.84 10.48
CA ARG A 97 21.28 -2.75 11.48
C ARG A 97 20.07 -2.12 12.18
N ARG A 98 18.89 -2.74 12.07
CA ARG A 98 17.73 -2.36 12.86
C ARG A 98 17.68 -3.15 14.17
N MET A 99 17.82 -2.44 15.29
CA MET A 99 17.66 -3.01 16.63
C MET A 99 16.19 -3.35 16.89
N CYS A 100 15.90 -4.64 17.13
CA CYS A 100 14.55 -5.15 17.42
C CYS A 100 14.30 -5.48 18.90
N ASN A 101 15.29 -5.24 19.79
CA ASN A 101 15.18 -5.40 21.25
C ASN A 101 14.65 -6.76 21.75
N HIS A 102 14.82 -7.83 20.98
CA HIS A 102 14.51 -9.20 21.42
C HIS A 102 15.70 -9.82 22.17
N LYS A 103 15.45 -10.45 23.33
CA LYS A 103 16.50 -11.14 24.11
C LYS A 103 17.05 -12.38 23.40
N GLN A 104 16.19 -13.09 22.68
CA GLN A 104 16.53 -14.25 21.86
C GLN A 104 16.07 -14.00 20.43
N ALA A 105 16.76 -14.60 19.46
CA ALA A 105 16.36 -14.48 18.07
C ALA A 105 15.02 -15.17 17.84
N LEU A 106 14.01 -14.36 17.52
CA LEU A 106 12.68 -14.85 17.13
C LEU A 106 12.67 -15.24 15.65
N GLU A 107 11.62 -15.94 15.24
CA GLU A 107 11.33 -16.15 13.83
C GLU A 107 11.25 -14.79 13.09
N PRO A 108 11.85 -14.64 11.90
CA PRO A 108 11.89 -13.38 11.16
C PRO A 108 10.52 -12.72 10.98
N GLY A 109 9.48 -13.50 10.67
CA GLY A 109 8.11 -12.99 10.51
C GLY A 109 7.54 -12.32 11.76
N VAL A 110 7.77 -12.93 12.93
CA VAL A 110 7.33 -12.40 14.24
C VAL A 110 8.16 -11.18 14.64
N CYS A 111 9.46 -11.20 14.36
CA CYS A 111 10.32 -10.03 14.57
C CYS A 111 9.84 -8.85 13.72
N LEU A 112 9.57 -9.05 12.43
CA LEU A 112 9.11 -7.99 11.53
C LEU A 112 7.75 -7.42 11.96
N GLU A 113 6.84 -8.28 12.45
CA GLU A 113 5.59 -7.85 13.06
C GLU A 113 5.81 -6.85 14.21
N SER A 114 6.67 -7.20 15.17
CA SER A 114 6.96 -6.33 16.31
C SER A 114 7.61 -5.01 15.91
N VAL A 115 8.50 -5.02 14.90
CA VAL A 115 9.27 -3.84 14.48
C VAL A 115 8.43 -2.88 13.66
N ILE A 116 7.55 -3.38 12.78
CA ILE A 116 6.65 -2.56 11.97
C ILE A 116 5.48 -2.06 12.84
N GLY A 117 4.96 -2.91 13.72
CA GLY A 117 3.78 -2.64 14.53
C GLY A 117 2.50 -2.56 13.72
N ALA A 118 1.39 -2.24 14.39
CA ALA A 118 0.07 -2.21 13.76
C ALA A 118 -0.13 -1.06 12.76
N THR A 119 0.56 0.07 12.94
CA THR A 119 0.30 1.31 12.18
C THR A 119 1.49 1.82 11.38
N ASN A 120 2.55 1.02 11.23
CA ASN A 120 3.78 1.40 10.52
C ASN A 120 4.32 2.80 10.88
N LYS A 121 4.45 3.08 12.19
CA LYS A 121 4.82 4.42 12.71
C LYS A 121 6.10 4.99 12.09
N HIS A 122 7.06 4.10 11.78
CA HIS A 122 8.36 4.45 11.22
C HIS A 122 8.38 4.53 9.69
N ARG A 123 7.27 4.22 9.01
CA ARG A 123 7.12 4.28 7.55
C ARG A 123 8.15 3.41 6.83
N TYR A 124 8.20 2.15 7.25
CA TYR A 124 9.00 1.15 6.56
C TYR A 124 8.35 0.74 5.25
N VAL A 125 9.20 0.37 4.30
CA VAL A 125 8.86 -0.50 3.17
C VAL A 125 9.36 -1.90 3.52
N LEU A 126 8.53 -2.91 3.34
CA LEU A 126 8.93 -4.30 3.57
C LEU A 126 9.41 -4.91 2.26
N ALA A 127 10.60 -5.52 2.25
CA ALA A 127 11.10 -6.35 1.17
C ALA A 127 11.23 -7.79 1.66
N ALA A 128 10.26 -8.63 1.27
CA ALA A 128 10.14 -10.00 1.76
C ALA A 128 9.56 -10.91 0.68
N ASP A 129 10.16 -12.09 0.50
CA ASP A 129 9.69 -13.07 -0.50
C ASP A 129 8.80 -14.15 0.10
N ASP A 130 8.83 -14.36 1.41
CA ASP A 130 7.91 -15.27 2.08
C ASP A 130 6.46 -14.77 1.94
N VAL A 131 5.65 -15.57 1.24
CA VAL A 131 4.23 -15.32 0.99
C VAL A 131 3.44 -15.22 2.30
N LYS A 132 3.80 -15.98 3.33
CA LYS A 132 3.11 -15.94 4.63
C LYS A 132 3.33 -14.59 5.32
N VAL A 133 4.59 -14.15 5.41
CA VAL A 133 4.94 -12.85 5.97
C VAL A 133 4.26 -11.73 5.19
N ARG A 134 4.35 -11.76 3.84
CA ARG A 134 3.70 -10.74 2.99
C ARG A 134 2.19 -10.66 3.24
N ARG A 135 1.48 -11.79 3.15
CA ARG A 135 0.01 -11.82 3.32
C ARG A 135 -0.40 -11.38 4.71
N ALA A 136 0.28 -11.86 5.75
CA ALA A 136 -0.01 -11.47 7.12
C ALA A 136 0.18 -9.96 7.35
N ARG A 137 1.32 -9.40 6.92
CA ARG A 137 1.59 -7.96 7.10
C ARG A 137 0.67 -7.09 6.25
N ARG A 138 0.39 -7.50 5.02
CA ARG A 138 -0.54 -6.81 4.10
C ARG A 138 -1.96 -6.72 4.67
N ALA A 139 -2.41 -7.76 5.36
CA ALA A 139 -3.74 -7.82 5.97
C ALA A 139 -3.82 -7.10 7.32
N ALA A 140 -2.70 -6.98 8.04
CA ALA A 140 -2.69 -6.44 9.40
C ALA A 140 -2.32 -4.94 9.47
N VAL A 141 -1.49 -4.44 8.55
CA VAL A 141 -0.87 -3.11 8.66
C VAL A 141 -1.31 -2.20 7.50
N PRO A 142 -2.04 -1.11 7.77
CA PRO A 142 -2.32 -0.09 6.75
C PRO A 142 -1.05 0.72 6.47
N GLY A 143 -0.86 1.13 5.21
CA GLY A 143 0.24 2.02 4.84
C GLY A 143 1.61 1.34 4.78
N LEU A 144 1.65 0.03 4.52
CA LEU A 144 2.88 -0.73 4.36
C LEU A 144 3.09 -1.11 2.88
N PRO A 145 3.98 -0.42 2.15
CA PRO A 145 4.41 -0.85 0.83
C PRO A 145 5.24 -2.14 0.94
N ILE A 146 4.97 -3.12 0.07
CA ILE A 146 5.64 -4.42 0.07
C ILE A 146 6.30 -4.67 -1.29
N LEU A 147 7.58 -5.02 -1.26
CA LEU A 147 8.40 -5.43 -2.40
C LEU A 147 8.67 -6.93 -2.34
N HIS A 148 8.65 -7.59 -3.50
CA HIS A 148 9.04 -8.99 -3.63
C HIS A 148 9.52 -9.32 -5.03
N TYR A 149 10.22 -10.44 -5.14
CA TYR A 149 10.54 -11.08 -6.41
C TYR A 149 9.41 -12.02 -6.83
N SER A 150 8.85 -11.74 -8.01
CA SER A 150 8.02 -12.71 -8.73
C SER A 150 8.89 -13.29 -9.83
N SER A 151 9.46 -14.46 -9.58
CA SER A 151 10.57 -15.00 -10.38
C SER A 151 11.73 -13.99 -10.38
N SER A 152 12.33 -13.64 -11.52
CA SER A 152 13.47 -12.71 -11.59
C SER A 152 13.12 -11.22 -11.59
N VAL A 153 11.82 -10.87 -11.45
CA VAL A 153 11.36 -9.48 -11.56
C VAL A 153 10.97 -8.93 -10.19
N LEU A 154 11.57 -7.80 -9.80
CA LEU A 154 11.19 -7.05 -8.61
C LEU A 154 9.83 -6.36 -8.84
N VAL A 155 8.89 -6.62 -7.94
CA VAL A 155 7.50 -6.13 -8.01
C VAL A 155 7.17 -5.36 -6.73
N LEU A 156 6.64 -4.15 -6.91
CA LEU A 156 5.94 -3.42 -5.85
C LEU A 156 4.49 -3.88 -5.86
N GLU A 157 4.05 -4.45 -4.75
CA GLU A 157 2.68 -4.91 -4.62
C GLU A 157 1.69 -3.74 -4.72
N PRO A 158 0.51 -3.96 -5.33
CA PRO A 158 -0.56 -2.97 -5.29
C PRO A 158 -1.00 -2.74 -3.84
N MET A 159 -1.59 -1.58 -3.58
CA MET A 159 -2.10 -1.19 -2.26
C MET A 159 -3.00 -2.28 -1.65
N SER A 160 -2.91 -2.49 -0.34
CA SER A 160 -3.80 -3.42 0.35
C SER A 160 -5.21 -2.82 0.49
N THR A 161 -6.23 -3.67 0.49
CA THR A 161 -7.62 -3.24 0.71
C THR A 161 -7.76 -2.48 2.03
N LEU A 162 -7.10 -2.95 3.09
CA LEU A 162 -7.02 -2.25 4.38
C LEU A 162 -6.44 -0.84 4.25
N THR A 163 -5.36 -0.67 3.46
CA THR A 163 -4.74 0.65 3.23
C THR A 163 -5.65 1.56 2.41
N GLU A 164 -6.34 1.01 1.40
CA GLU A 164 -7.30 1.76 0.58
C GLU A 164 -8.49 2.25 1.42
N ASP A 165 -9.04 1.38 2.27
CA ASP A 165 -10.14 1.69 3.16
C ASP A 165 -9.74 2.75 4.21
N ASP A 166 -8.56 2.62 4.82
CA ASP A 166 -8.04 3.63 5.77
C ASP A 166 -7.85 4.99 5.09
N ILE A 167 -7.30 5.02 3.86
CA ILE A 167 -7.20 6.26 3.09
C ILE A 167 -8.58 6.85 2.82
N GLN A 168 -9.55 6.02 2.44
CA GLN A 168 -10.90 6.48 2.12
C GLN A 168 -11.61 7.03 3.36
N GLN A 169 -11.46 6.37 4.52
CA GLN A 169 -12.00 6.84 5.79
C GLN A 169 -11.37 8.17 6.20
N ARG A 170 -10.04 8.32 6.09
CA ARG A 170 -9.35 9.59 6.37
C ARG A 170 -9.81 10.70 5.45
N ARG A 171 -9.96 10.42 4.15
CA ARG A 171 -10.51 11.38 3.17
C ARG A 171 -11.93 11.80 3.53
N ASN A 172 -12.80 10.85 3.86
CA ASN A 172 -14.18 11.15 4.23
C ASN A 172 -14.28 11.94 5.54
N GLY A 173 -13.40 11.66 6.51
CA GLY A 173 -13.30 12.43 7.75
C GLY A 173 -12.78 13.85 7.53
N ALA A 174 -11.82 14.03 6.63
CA ALA A 174 -11.29 15.35 6.27
C ALA A 174 -12.25 16.17 5.40
N SER A 175 -13.02 15.52 4.52
CA SER A 175 -14.05 16.14 3.67
C SER A 175 -15.41 16.25 4.38
N ALA A 176 -15.54 15.73 5.61
CA ALA A 176 -16.73 15.94 6.41
C ALA A 176 -16.77 17.43 6.79
N VAL A 177 -17.55 18.18 6.02
CA VAL A 177 -18.06 19.52 6.34
C VAL A 177 -18.22 19.63 7.85
N SER A 178 -17.56 20.61 8.47
CA SER A 178 -17.52 20.77 9.93
C SER A 178 -18.95 20.71 10.47
N ALA A 179 -19.15 20.20 11.69
CA ALA A 179 -20.49 20.18 12.30
C ALA A 179 -21.16 21.56 12.27
N VAL A 180 -20.35 22.62 12.33
CA VAL A 180 -20.75 24.03 12.17
C VAL A 180 -21.24 24.34 10.75
N GLU A 181 -20.46 23.98 9.73
CA GLU A 181 -20.85 24.18 8.32
C GLU A 181 -22.08 23.34 7.93
N LYS A 182 -22.22 22.12 8.47
CA LYS A 182 -23.44 21.30 8.31
C LYS A 182 -24.66 21.94 8.96
N ALA A 183 -24.48 22.64 10.08
CA ALA A 183 -25.56 23.37 10.76
C ALA A 183 -25.94 24.65 9.99
N ILE A 184 -24.98 25.33 9.36
CA ILE A 184 -25.22 26.51 8.51
C ILE A 184 -25.99 26.08 7.25
N LEU A 185 -25.56 25.03 6.56
CA LEU A 185 -26.26 24.49 5.38
C LEU A 185 -27.70 24.02 5.70
N LYS A 186 -27.94 23.48 6.90
CA LYS A 186 -29.30 23.14 7.36
C LYS A 186 -30.15 24.37 7.66
N LYS A 187 -29.55 25.49 8.10
CA LYS A 187 -30.26 26.76 8.32
C LYS A 187 -30.55 27.51 7.01
N GLU A 188 -29.71 27.34 6.01
CA GLU A 188 -29.88 27.94 4.67
C GLU A 188 -30.78 27.14 3.73
N GLN A 189 -31.27 25.97 4.14
CA GLN A 189 -32.38 25.34 3.42
C GLN A 189 -33.60 26.26 3.52
N PRO A 190 -34.10 26.82 2.39
CA PRO A 190 -35.31 27.61 2.43
C PRO A 190 -36.44 26.72 2.94
N LYS A 191 -37.10 27.14 4.03
CA LYS A 191 -38.41 26.59 4.41
C LYS A 191 -39.23 26.53 3.12
N GLN A 192 -39.61 25.32 2.70
CA GLN A 192 -40.52 25.13 1.58
C GLN A 192 -41.73 26.05 1.83
N ALA A 193 -41.87 27.06 0.97
CA ALA A 193 -43.11 27.81 0.90
C ALA A 193 -44.22 26.80 0.57
N PRO A 194 -45.41 26.90 1.21
CA PRO A 194 -46.52 26.00 0.91
C PRO A 194 -46.80 26.03 -0.60
N GLU A 195 -46.93 24.85 -1.20
CA GLU A 195 -47.16 24.69 -2.64
C GLU A 195 -48.37 25.53 -3.10
N PRO A 196 -48.26 26.31 -4.19
CA PRO A 196 -49.41 26.95 -4.78
C PRO A 196 -50.38 25.89 -5.34
N PRO A 197 -51.71 26.11 -5.24
CA PRO A 197 -52.70 25.11 -5.61
C PRO A 197 -52.57 24.73 -7.10
N SER A 198 -52.48 23.43 -7.37
CA SER A 198 -52.34 22.89 -8.72
C SER A 198 -53.56 23.23 -9.58
N ILE A 199 -53.39 24.10 -10.58
CA ILE A 199 -54.41 24.30 -11.63
C ILE A 199 -54.31 23.12 -12.59
N ARG A 200 -55.24 22.16 -12.49
CA ARG A 200 -55.36 21.07 -13.46
C ARG A 200 -55.79 21.64 -14.83
N PRO A 201 -55.12 21.31 -15.94
CA PRO A 201 -55.58 21.76 -17.25
C PRO A 201 -56.91 21.09 -17.61
N LYS A 202 -57.92 21.91 -17.94
CA LYS A 202 -59.22 21.43 -18.43
C LYS A 202 -59.01 20.65 -19.74
N ARG A 203 -59.43 19.38 -19.78
CA ARG A 203 -59.46 18.57 -21.00
C ARG A 203 -60.32 19.27 -22.07
N LYS A 204 -59.76 19.46 -23.27
CA LYS A 204 -60.50 19.94 -24.44
C LYS A 204 -61.54 18.88 -24.84
N ARG A 205 -62.82 19.24 -24.87
CA ARG A 205 -63.87 18.41 -25.47
C ARG A 205 -63.63 18.29 -26.98
N ALA A 206 -63.82 17.09 -27.53
CA ALA A 206 -63.82 16.88 -28.97
C ALA A 206 -64.95 17.69 -29.61
N LYS A 207 -64.65 18.42 -30.69
CA LYS A 207 -65.67 19.07 -31.53
C LYS A 207 -66.37 17.96 -32.34
N GLY A 208 -67.70 17.97 -32.34
CA GLY A 208 -68.51 17.09 -33.18
C GLY A 208 -68.25 17.34 -34.67
N PRO A 209 -68.61 16.37 -35.54
CA PRO A 209 -68.34 16.48 -36.97
C PRO A 209 -69.05 17.67 -37.62
N ASN A 210 -68.40 18.22 -38.65
CA ASN A 210 -68.78 19.43 -39.39
C ASN A 210 -70.11 19.21 -40.16
N PRO A 211 -71.15 20.05 -40.00
CA PRO A 211 -72.48 19.81 -40.56
C PRO A 211 -72.67 20.16 -42.05
N LEU A 212 -71.60 20.31 -42.85
CA LEU A 212 -71.68 20.60 -44.30
C LEU A 212 -71.34 19.39 -45.20
N SER A 213 -71.50 18.17 -44.68
CA SER A 213 -71.26 16.93 -45.44
C SER A 213 -72.56 16.18 -45.70
N CYS A 214 -73.54 16.83 -46.32
CA CYS A 214 -74.69 16.21 -47.00
C CYS A 214 -75.14 17.13 -48.15
N ALA A 215 -74.59 16.88 -49.34
CA ALA A 215 -75.19 17.16 -50.66
C ALA A 215 -74.38 16.39 -51.70
#